data_AF-A6UDJ5-F1
#
_entry.id   AF-A6UDJ5-F1
#
_cell.length_a   1.000
_cell.length_b   1.000
_cell.length_c   1.000
_cell.angle_alpha   90.00
_cell.angle_beta   90.00
_cell.angle_gamma   90.00
#
_symmetry.space_group_name_H-M   'P 1'
#
loop_
_entity.id
_entity.type
_entity.pdbx_description
1 polymer ?
#
loop_
_entity_poly.entity_id
_entity_poly.type
_entity_poly.pdbx_seq_one_letter_code
_entity_poly.pdbx_strand_id
1 'polypeptide(L)' 'MSENPNAKLIYMANQIATFFLTQPAAGAADGVATHINKYWEPRMRRKLFEHIAHGGEGLNPLVLEAAEKIRRPEAV' A
#
# COMPACT_ATOMS: atom_id res chain seq x y z
N MET A 1 -0.22 4.46 25.31
CA MET A 1 -0.99 4.41 24.06
C MET A 1 -0.29 3.42 23.17
N SER A 2 -0.89 2.27 22.89
CA SER A 2 -0.29 1.27 22.02
C SER A 2 -0.26 1.84 20.61
N GLU A 3 0.90 2.28 20.12
CA GLU A 3 1.05 2.68 18.73
C GLU A 3 0.65 1.50 17.86
N ASN A 4 -0.37 1.67 17.00
CA ASN A 4 -0.73 0.65 16.04
C ASN A 4 0.53 0.36 15.19
N PRO A 5 1.11 -0.85 15.24
CA PRO A 5 2.40 -1.13 14.60
C PRO A 5 2.34 -0.98 13.07
N ASN A 6 1.12 -0.90 12.51
CA ASN A 6 0.87 -0.66 11.09
C ASN A 6 0.55 0.80 10.78
N ALA A 7 0.36 1.69 11.75
CA ALA A 7 0.02 3.10 11.51
C ALA A 7 1.05 3.80 10.61
N LYS A 8 2.34 3.56 10.85
CA LYS A 8 3.41 4.10 10.00
C LYS A 8 3.36 3.53 8.57
N LEU A 9 3.03 2.24 8.43
CA LEU A 9 2.90 1.58 7.13
C LEU A 9 1.73 2.16 6.32
N ILE A 10 0.57 2.31 6.96
CA ILE A 10 -0.65 2.90 6.39
C ILE A 10 -0.38 4.34 5.97
N TYR A 11 0.25 5.12 6.84
CA TYR A 11 0.64 6.50 6.54
C TYR A 11 1.53 6.58 5.29
N MET A 12 2.59 5.77 5.20
CA MET A 12 3.46 5.75 4.03
C MET A 12 2.72 5.33 2.75
N ALA A 13 1.87 4.29 2.81
CA ALA A 13 1.05 3.87 1.67
C ALA A 13 0.16 5.01 1.16
N ASN A 14 -0.47 5.74 2.08
CA ASN A 14 -1.34 6.86 1.76
C ASN A 14 -0.57 8.05 1.19
N GLN A 15 0.66 8.32 1.66
CA GLN A 15 1.50 9.36 1.08
C GLN A 15 1.83 9.05 -0.38
N ILE A 16 2.14 7.79 -0.70
CA ILE A 16 2.39 7.34 -2.07
C ILE A 16 1.12 7.55 -2.92
N ALA A 17 -0.04 7.12 -2.42
CA ALA A 17 -1.31 7.34 -3.11
C ALA A 17 -1.62 8.82 -3.35
N THR A 18 -1.47 9.68 -2.33
CA THR A 18 -1.67 11.12 -2.44
C THR A 18 -0.76 11.74 -3.50
N PHE A 19 0.50 11.30 -3.59
CA PHE A 19 1.39 11.75 -4.66
C PHE A 19 0.84 11.40 -6.05
N PHE A 20 0.44 10.14 -6.27
CA PHE A 20 -0.08 9.70 -7.57
C PHE A 20 -1.45 10.28 -7.93
N LEU A 21 -2.26 10.68 -6.93
CA LEU A 21 -3.50 11.41 -7.17
C LEU A 21 -3.29 12.81 -7.76
N THR A 22 -2.10 13.39 -7.63
CA THR A 22 -1.75 14.67 -8.27
C THR A 22 -1.25 14.51 -9.71
N GLN A 23 -0.97 13.28 -10.14
CA GLN A 23 -0.59 12.94 -11.51
C GLN A 23 -1.85 12.72 -12.37
N PRO A 24 -1.74 12.73 -13.72
CA PRO A 24 -2.86 12.39 -14.59
C PRO A 24 -3.49 11.05 -14.17
N ALA A 25 -4.82 11.02 -14.03
CA ALA A 25 -5.55 9.90 -13.41
C ALA A 25 -5.33 8.54 -14.10
N ALA A 26 -4.97 8.54 -15.38
CA ALA A 26 -4.65 7.33 -16.12
C ALA A 26 -3.40 6.64 -15.52
N GLY A 27 -3.63 5.54 -14.80
CA GLY A 27 -2.55 4.70 -14.25
C GLY A 27 -2.10 5.07 -12.83
N ALA A 28 -2.87 5.86 -12.08
CA ALA A 28 -2.50 6.19 -10.69
C ALA A 28 -2.30 4.92 -9.82
N ALA A 29 -3.19 3.93 -9.93
CA ALA A 29 -3.07 2.66 -9.21
C ALA A 29 -1.83 1.85 -9.66
N ASP A 30 -1.52 1.88 -10.96
CA ASP A 30 -0.31 1.25 -11.51
C ASP A 30 0.96 1.90 -10.96
N GLY A 31 0.95 3.24 -10.83
CA GLY A 31 2.03 4.02 -10.24
C GLY A 31 2.28 3.64 -8.77
N VAL A 32 1.21 3.58 -7.98
CA VAL A 32 1.29 3.15 -6.57
C VAL A 32 1.83 1.74 -6.46
N ALA A 33 1.28 0.78 -7.22
CA ALA A 33 1.72 -0.60 -7.19
C ALA A 33 3.19 -0.74 -7.62
N THR A 34 3.61 -0.02 -8.67
CA THR A 34 4.99 0.00 -9.16
C THR A 34 5.94 0.53 -8.08
N HIS A 35 5.58 1.62 -7.42
CA HIS A 35 6.39 2.19 -6.35
C HIS A 35 6.55 1.22 -5.18
N ILE A 36 5.44 0.63 -4.71
CA ILE A 36 5.49 -0.35 -3.61
C ILE A 36 6.32 -1.57 -4.02
N ASN A 37 6.13 -2.10 -5.23
CA ASN A 37 6.90 -3.26 -5.71
C ASN A 37 8.41 -2.98 -5.78
N LYS A 38 8.80 -1.76 -6.16
CA LYS A 38 10.21 -1.40 -6.38
C LYS A 38 10.93 -1.03 -5.08
N TYR A 39 10.25 -0.36 -4.16
CA TYR A 39 10.90 0.25 -2.99
C TYR A 39 10.55 -0.40 -1.66
N TRP A 40 9.48 -1.21 -1.59
CA TRP A 40 9.12 -1.87 -0.33
C TRP A 40 9.73 -3.26 -0.22
N GLU A 41 10.34 -3.50 0.94
CA GLU A 41 10.82 -4.82 1.32
C GLU A 41 9.68 -5.84 1.39
N PRO A 42 9.94 -7.14 1.13
CA PRO A 42 8.93 -8.19 1.21
C PRO A 42 8.10 -8.17 2.51
N ARG A 43 8.74 -7.95 3.66
CA ARG A 43 8.04 -7.87 4.96
C ARG A 43 7.00 -6.73 5.04
N MET A 44 7.28 -5.59 4.40
CA MET A 44 6.35 -4.45 4.39
C MET A 44 5.13 -4.76 3.53
N ARG A 45 5.35 -5.38 2.36
CA ARG A 45 4.25 -5.83 1.48
C ARG A 45 3.39 -6.88 2.17
N ARG A 46 3.99 -7.81 2.92
CA ARG A 46 3.24 -8.79 3.72
C ARG A 46 2.33 -8.11 4.75
N LYS A 47 2.87 -7.18 5.54
CA LYS A 47 2.09 -6.39 6.50
C LYS A 47 0.96 -5.59 5.86
N LEU A 48 1.19 -5.06 4.65
CA LEU A 48 0.13 -4.36 3.90
C LEU A 48 -1.02 -5.31 3.56
N PHE A 49 -0.71 -6.50 3.04
CA PHE A 49 -1.73 -7.50 2.73
C PHE A 49 -2.44 -8.04 3.98
N GLU A 50 -1.72 -8.23 5.08
CA GLU A 50 -2.33 -8.58 6.38
C GLU A 50 -3.33 -7.49 6.80
N HIS A 51 -2.94 -6.22 6.75
CA HIS A 51 -3.83 -5.10 7.09
C HIS A 51 -5.07 -5.03 6.18
N ILE A 52 -4.89 -5.25 4.87
CA ILE A 52 -5.99 -5.31 3.91
C ILE A 52 -6.94 -6.49 4.22
N ALA A 53 -6.40 -7.66 4.57
CA ALA A 53 -7.20 -8.82 4.96
C ALA A 53 -8.02 -8.57 6.25
N HIS A 54 -7.54 -7.68 7.13
CA HIS A 54 -8.26 -7.20 8.32
C HIS A 54 -9.22 -6.03 8.06
N GLY A 55 -9.51 -5.71 6.79
CA GLY A 55 -10.47 -4.69 6.39
C GLY A 55 -9.84 -3.40 5.84
N GLY A 56 -8.51 -3.25 5.92
CA GLY A 56 -7.79 -2.15 5.28
C GLY A 56 -8.09 -0.77 5.84
N GLU A 57 -8.53 -0.68 7.11
CA GLU A 57 -8.95 0.59 7.72
C GLU A 57 -7.87 1.67 7.59
N GLY A 58 -8.29 2.88 7.20
CA GLY A 58 -7.39 4.02 7.06
C GLY A 58 -6.51 4.00 5.80
N LEU A 59 -6.57 2.97 4.94
CA LEU A 59 -5.92 3.01 3.63
C LEU A 59 -6.71 3.87 2.64
N ASN A 60 -6.00 4.63 1.81
CA ASN A 60 -6.58 5.34 0.69
C ASN A 60 -7.16 4.33 -0.33
N PRO A 61 -8.35 4.59 -0.92
CA PRO A 61 -8.96 3.70 -1.92
C PRO A 61 -8.02 3.33 -3.08
N LEU A 62 -7.14 4.25 -3.48
CA LEU A 62 -6.14 4.01 -4.52
C LEU A 62 -5.11 2.94 -4.12
N VAL A 63 -4.78 2.82 -2.83
CA VAL A 63 -3.91 1.75 -2.34
C VAL A 63 -4.61 0.40 -2.42
N LEU A 64 -5.91 0.37 -2.12
CA LEU A 64 -6.71 -0.86 -2.23
C LEU A 64 -6.82 -1.32 -3.69
N GLU A 65 -7.05 -0.39 -4.63
CA GLU A 65 -7.03 -0.69 -6.06
C GLU A 65 -5.65 -1.17 -6.53
N ALA A 66 -4.59 -0.50 -6.08
CA ALA A 66 -3.22 -0.88 -6.39
C ALA A 66 -2.84 -2.27 -5.82
N ALA A 67 -3.49 -2.71 -4.74
CA ALA A 67 -3.16 -3.97 -4.06
C ALA A 67 -3.30 -5.20 -4.97
N GLU A 68 -4.20 -5.16 -5.96
CA GLU A 68 -4.34 -6.22 -6.96
C GLU A 68 -3.11 -6.38 -7.85
N LYS A 69 -2.30 -5.32 -7.96
CA LYS A 69 -1.11 -5.22 -8.82
C LYS A 69 0.21 -5.30 -8.04
N ILE A 70 0.15 -5.35 -6.71
CA ILE A 70 1.32 -5.50 -5.84
C ILE A 70 1.73 -6.98 -5.79
N ARG A 71 3.03 -7.25 -5.99
CA ARG A 71 3.61 -8.59 -5.91
C ARG A 71 3.53 -9.10 -4.47
N ARG A 72 2.67 -10.09 -4.24
CA ARG A 72 2.57 -10.80 -2.98
C ARG A 72 3.87 -11.57 -2.71
N PRO A 73 4.57 -11.30 -1.59
CA PRO A 73 5.73 -12.10 -1.22
C PRO A 73 5.27 -13.50 -0.83
N GLU A 74 6.04 -14.53 -1.19
CA GLU A 74 5.75 -15.90 -0.74
C GLU A 74 5.66 -15.96 0.79
N ALA A 75 4.69 -16.75 1.26
CA ALA A 75 4.63 -17.16 2.65
C ALA A 75 5.83 -18.10 2.87
N VAL A 76 6.77 -17.68 3.71
CA VAL A 76 7.85 -18.53 4.20
C VAL A 76 7.37 -19.20 5.47
#